data_AF-A0A2E5PYR7-F1
#
_entry.id   AF-A0A2E5PYR7-F1
#
_cell.length_a   1.000
_cell.length_b   1.000
_cell.length_c   1.000
_cell.angle_alpha   90.00
_cell.angle_beta   90.00
_cell.angle_gamma   90.00
#
_symmetry.space_group_name_H-M   'P 1'
#
loop_
_entity.id
_entity.type
_entity.pdbx_description
1 polymer ?
#
loop_
_entity_poly.entity_id
_entity_poly.type
_entity_poly.pdbx_seq_one_letter_code
_entity_poly.pdbx_strand_id
1 'polypeptide(L)'
;MNAGPSTGRKAFSLIELLVSITLLAIVSAMIYGAFFQVSNSSLKVKASLSQSQELRLLMKMVLDDLQAVQYLEHFVEDEESVAETGIIAEMVLGPESSEVSQIDFHAALPSRFYRDIESVREGMDPRLHEIGYRLELDTTRDVWQFKRREDFYIDEDLREGGREQILSESVIEFSVSFRIETKTAAGFLEESFEDYEWNTDERECFENISNRCLPDAIQLSMSLKGESGEIVNDSQVINLCVRPCKPELFK
;
A
#
# COMPACT_ATOMS: atom_id res chain seq x y z
N MET A 1 38.81 -44.25 -76.90
CA MET A 1 37.80 -43.86 -75.88
C MET A 1 38.55 -43.55 -74.60
N ASN A 2 38.66 -42.27 -74.25
CA ASN A 2 39.35 -41.81 -73.05
C ASN A 2 38.39 -41.93 -71.85
N ALA A 3 38.75 -42.73 -70.85
CA ALA A 3 38.09 -42.73 -69.55
C ALA A 3 38.54 -41.48 -68.78
N GLY A 4 37.60 -40.58 -68.48
CA GLY A 4 37.84 -39.39 -67.65
C GLY A 4 38.08 -39.76 -66.19
N PRO A 5 38.69 -38.86 -65.40
CA PRO A 5 39.06 -39.14 -64.02
C PRO A 5 37.81 -39.30 -63.16
N SER A 6 37.76 -40.38 -62.38
CA SER A 6 36.73 -40.61 -61.37
C SER A 6 36.86 -39.55 -60.27
N THR A 7 35.86 -38.69 -60.13
CA THR A 7 35.70 -37.82 -58.97
C THR A 7 35.42 -38.69 -57.75
N GLY A 8 36.47 -38.94 -56.95
CA GLY A 8 36.33 -39.60 -55.65
C GLY A 8 35.40 -38.77 -54.77
N ARG A 9 34.22 -39.32 -54.46
CA ARG A 9 33.35 -38.75 -53.42
C ARG A 9 34.10 -38.83 -52.10
N LYS A 10 34.50 -37.68 -51.55
CA LYS A 10 35.08 -37.59 -50.19
C LYS A 10 34.02 -38.09 -49.20
N ALA A 11 34.20 -39.30 -48.68
CA ALA A 11 33.42 -39.81 -47.56
C ALA A 11 33.98 -39.20 -46.27
N PHE A 12 33.10 -38.67 -45.43
CA PHE A 12 33.46 -38.10 -44.12
C PHE A 12 34.15 -39.14 -43.24
N SER A 13 35.21 -38.72 -42.54
CA SER A 13 35.83 -39.55 -41.52
C SER A 13 34.91 -39.68 -40.30
N LEU A 14 34.92 -40.85 -39.66
CA LEU A 14 34.15 -41.11 -38.43
C LEU A 14 34.49 -40.12 -37.32
N ILE A 15 35.74 -39.63 -37.30
CA ILE A 15 36.20 -38.60 -36.35
C ILE A 15 35.61 -37.22 -36.67
N GLU A 16 35.42 -36.90 -37.94
CA GLU A 16 34.90 -35.61 -38.41
C GLU A 16 33.39 -35.52 -38.11
N LEU A 17 32.67 -36.64 -38.25
CA LEU A 17 31.28 -36.77 -37.81
C LEU A 17 31.15 -36.57 -36.29
N LEU A 18 32.02 -37.20 -35.50
CA LEU A 18 31.98 -37.11 -34.04
C LEU A 18 32.33 -35.69 -33.55
N VAL A 19 33.32 -35.05 -34.16
CA VAL A 19 33.65 -33.63 -33.91
C VAL A 19 32.47 -32.72 -34.29
N SER A 20 31.79 -32.98 -35.41
CA SER A 20 30.63 -32.18 -35.82
C SER A 20 29.46 -32.31 -34.84
N ILE A 21 29.17 -33.53 -34.37
CA ILE A 21 28.08 -33.79 -33.42
C ILE A 21 28.40 -33.16 -32.05
N THR A 22 29.64 -33.27 -31.58
CA THR A 22 30.05 -32.68 -30.31
C THR A 22 30.00 -31.15 -30.36
N LEU A 23 30.47 -30.52 -31.43
CA LEU A 23 30.34 -29.08 -31.63
C LEU A 23 28.86 -28.66 -31.66
N LEU A 24 28.00 -29.41 -32.36
CA LEU A 24 26.57 -29.13 -32.40
C LEU A 24 25.93 -29.25 -31.01
N ALA A 25 26.30 -30.26 -30.22
CA ALA A 25 25.81 -30.45 -28.86
C ALA A 25 26.22 -29.31 -27.94
N ILE A 26 27.48 -28.85 -28.02
CA ILE A 26 27.99 -27.71 -27.24
C ILE A 26 27.24 -26.44 -27.61
N VAL A 27 27.11 -26.14 -28.92
CA VAL A 27 26.38 -24.96 -29.40
C VAL A 27 24.92 -25.01 -28.95
N SER A 28 24.27 -26.17 -29.06
CA SER A 28 22.89 -26.35 -28.62
C SER A 28 22.75 -26.13 -27.10
N ALA A 29 23.65 -26.70 -26.30
CA ALA A 29 23.66 -26.51 -24.85
C ALA A 29 23.87 -25.04 -24.45
N MET A 30 24.74 -24.33 -25.15
CA MET A 30 24.95 -22.89 -24.94
C MET A 30 23.71 -22.07 -25.28
N ILE A 31 23.05 -22.36 -26.42
CA ILE A 31 21.82 -21.67 -26.83
C ILE A 31 20.70 -21.93 -25.83
N TYR A 32 20.47 -23.19 -25.45
CA TYR A 32 19.44 -23.54 -24.48
C TYR A 32 19.72 -22.95 -23.09
N GLY A 33 20.98 -22.96 -22.64
CA GLY A 33 21.39 -22.35 -21.38
C GLY A 33 21.14 -20.84 -21.35
N ALA A 34 21.54 -20.13 -22.42
CA ALA A 34 21.31 -18.70 -22.56
C ALA A 34 19.80 -18.36 -22.61
N PHE A 35 19.01 -19.15 -23.36
CA PHE A 35 17.56 -18.98 -23.42
C PHE A 35 16.90 -19.14 -22.05
N PHE A 36 17.25 -20.19 -21.31
CA PHE A 36 16.70 -20.44 -19.98
C PHE A 36 17.06 -19.34 -18.97
N GLN A 37 18.31 -18.84 -19.03
CA GLN A 37 18.76 -17.73 -18.20
C GLN A 37 17.96 -16.44 -18.48
N VAL A 38 17.76 -16.10 -19.76
CA VAL A 38 16.98 -14.92 -20.16
C VAL A 38 15.53 -15.08 -19.75
N SER A 39 14.93 -16.25 -20.01
CA SER A 39 13.53 -16.53 -19.68
C SER A 39 13.25 -16.39 -18.18
N ASN A 40 14.08 -17.00 -17.32
CA ASN A 40 13.91 -16.89 -15.87
C ASN A 40 14.11 -15.45 -15.37
N SER A 41 15.07 -14.73 -15.96
CA SER A 41 15.30 -13.32 -15.61
C SER A 41 14.10 -12.45 -15.98
N SER A 42 13.51 -12.66 -17.15
CA SER A 42 12.29 -11.94 -17.56
C SER A 42 11.09 -12.26 -16.66
N LEU A 43 10.91 -13.51 -16.25
CA LEU A 43 9.85 -13.90 -15.32
C LEU A 43 10.04 -13.24 -13.95
N LYS A 44 11.27 -13.23 -13.42
CA LYS A 44 11.58 -12.55 -12.15
C LYS A 44 11.30 -11.05 -12.21
N VAL A 45 11.73 -10.38 -13.29
CA VAL A 45 11.47 -8.96 -13.51
C VAL A 45 9.97 -8.67 -13.58
N LYS A 46 9.21 -9.52 -14.28
CA LYS A 46 7.75 -9.36 -14.38
C LYS A 46 7.06 -9.51 -13.02
N ALA A 47 7.48 -10.49 -12.22
CA ALA A 47 6.94 -10.71 -10.87
C ALA A 47 7.23 -9.51 -9.95
N SER A 48 8.48 -9.04 -9.90
CA SER A 48 8.87 -7.86 -9.10
C SER A 48 8.14 -6.58 -9.55
N LEU A 49 7.94 -6.40 -10.87
CA LEU A 49 7.13 -5.28 -11.38
C LEU A 49 5.66 -5.36 -10.95
N SER A 50 5.06 -6.55 -11.01
CA SER A 50 3.68 -6.78 -10.56
C SER A 50 3.52 -6.45 -9.08
N GLN A 51 4.47 -6.90 -8.26
CA GLN A 51 4.51 -6.66 -6.82
C GLN A 51 4.63 -5.16 -6.50
N SER A 52 5.52 -4.46 -7.21
CA SER A 52 5.68 -3.00 -7.07
C SER A 52 4.43 -2.23 -7.52
N GLN A 53 3.70 -2.73 -8.53
CA GLN A 53 2.45 -2.13 -8.97
C GLN A 53 1.34 -2.31 -7.94
N GLU A 54 1.22 -3.49 -7.35
CA GLU A 54 0.28 -3.77 -6.26
C GLU A 54 0.53 -2.82 -5.08
N LEU A 55 1.77 -2.74 -4.58
CA LEU A 55 2.14 -1.82 -3.50
C LEU A 55 1.76 -0.37 -3.83
N ARG A 56 2.06 0.11 -5.05
CA ARG A 56 1.70 1.48 -5.47
C ARG A 56 0.20 1.72 -5.48
N LEU A 57 -0.61 0.73 -5.87
CA LEU A 57 -2.06 0.85 -5.88
C LEU A 57 -2.63 0.88 -4.46
N LEU A 58 -2.11 0.05 -3.56
CA LEU A 58 -2.48 0.04 -2.14
C LEU A 58 -2.10 1.36 -1.47
N MET A 59 -0.85 1.81 -1.62
CA MET A 59 -0.37 3.11 -1.13
C MET A 59 -1.24 4.24 -1.65
N LYS A 60 -1.51 4.27 -2.96
CA LYS A 60 -2.36 5.30 -3.56
C LYS A 60 -3.76 5.31 -2.96
N MET A 61 -4.35 4.15 -2.69
CA MET A 61 -5.69 4.07 -2.11
C MET A 61 -5.72 4.70 -0.72
N VAL A 62 -4.81 4.31 0.17
CA VAL A 62 -4.73 4.85 1.53
C VAL A 62 -4.44 6.34 1.49
N LEU A 63 -3.50 6.78 0.65
CA LEU A 63 -3.13 8.20 0.51
C LEU A 63 -4.27 9.06 -0.04
N ASP A 64 -5.00 8.58 -1.06
CA ASP A 64 -6.15 9.30 -1.62
C ASP A 64 -7.24 9.47 -0.55
N ASP A 65 -7.47 8.44 0.28
CA ASP A 65 -8.46 8.48 1.35
C ASP A 65 -8.01 9.39 2.51
N LEU A 66 -6.75 9.30 2.96
CA LEU A 66 -6.17 10.18 3.99
C LEU A 66 -6.13 11.66 3.55
N GLN A 67 -5.91 11.94 2.27
CA GLN A 67 -5.97 13.30 1.73
C GLN A 67 -7.38 13.92 1.81
N ALA A 68 -8.41 13.09 1.93
CA ALA A 68 -9.80 13.51 2.03
C ALA A 68 -10.31 13.58 3.49
N VAL A 69 -9.44 13.40 4.49
CA VAL A 69 -9.80 13.44 5.91
C VAL A 69 -10.59 14.71 6.23
N GLN A 70 -11.66 14.55 7.03
CA GLN A 70 -12.44 15.64 7.59
C GLN A 70 -12.50 15.53 9.11
N TYR A 71 -12.50 16.67 9.77
CA TYR A 71 -12.85 16.79 11.18
C TYR A 71 -14.26 17.37 11.27
N LEU A 72 -15.16 16.70 12.00
CA LEU A 72 -16.57 17.07 12.08
C LEU A 72 -16.85 17.86 13.37
N GLU A 73 -16.51 19.15 13.37
CA GLU A 73 -16.63 20.05 14.53
C GLU A 73 -18.03 20.05 15.18
N HIS A 74 -19.09 20.19 14.38
CA HIS A 74 -20.47 20.25 14.93
C HIS A 74 -21.00 18.90 15.40
N PHE A 75 -20.32 17.80 15.09
CA PHE A 75 -20.70 16.47 15.56
C PHE A 75 -20.35 16.27 17.03
N VAL A 76 -19.37 17.02 17.53
CA VAL A 76 -18.80 16.91 18.88
C VAL A 76 -18.91 18.22 19.67
N GLU A 77 -19.75 19.16 19.22
CA GLU A 77 -19.93 20.47 19.86
C GLU A 77 -20.67 20.37 21.21
N ASP A 78 -21.43 19.29 21.44
CA ASP A 78 -22.11 19.04 22.72
C ASP A 78 -21.13 18.47 23.75
N GLU A 79 -21.04 19.10 24.93
CA GLU A 79 -20.17 18.66 26.03
C GLU A 79 -20.51 17.26 26.55
N GLU A 80 -21.75 16.79 26.35
CA GLU A 80 -22.18 15.43 26.71
C GLU A 80 -21.92 14.39 25.59
N SER A 81 -21.43 14.83 24.42
CA SER A 81 -21.15 13.93 23.30
C SER A 81 -20.02 12.95 23.65
N VAL A 82 -20.26 11.68 23.31
CA VAL A 82 -19.27 10.60 23.38
C VAL A 82 -18.81 10.19 21.98
N ALA A 83 -19.16 10.98 20.96
CA ALA A 83 -18.88 10.67 19.58
C ALA A 83 -17.42 10.94 19.20
N GLU A 84 -16.82 10.01 18.47
CA GLU A 84 -15.44 10.08 17.99
C GLU A 84 -15.33 10.82 16.64
N THR A 85 -14.33 11.68 16.45
CA THR A 85 -14.14 12.36 15.15
C THR A 85 -12.70 12.74 14.83
N GLY A 86 -12.40 12.92 13.55
CA GLY A 86 -11.07 13.26 13.06
C GLY A 86 -10.29 12.01 12.66
N ILE A 87 -9.19 11.74 13.36
CA ILE A 87 -8.36 10.55 13.16
C ILE A 87 -8.19 9.85 14.51
N ILE A 88 -8.36 8.53 14.51
CA ILE A 88 -7.93 7.65 15.57
C ILE A 88 -6.95 6.67 14.96
N ALA A 89 -5.72 6.65 15.47
CA ALA A 89 -4.68 5.73 15.05
C ALA A 89 -4.01 5.12 16.28
N GLU A 90 -3.81 3.82 16.23
CA GLU A 90 -3.26 3.03 17.32
C GLU A 90 -2.32 1.95 16.80
N MET A 91 -1.42 1.49 17.66
CA MET A 91 -0.55 0.36 17.38
C MET A 91 -1.15 -0.91 17.96
N VAL A 92 -1.38 -1.90 17.10
CA VAL A 92 -1.92 -3.20 17.47
C VAL A 92 -0.80 -4.23 17.37
N LEU A 93 -0.73 -5.11 18.37
CA LEU A 93 0.20 -6.24 18.35
C LEU A 93 -0.28 -7.32 17.39
N GLY A 94 0.53 -7.56 16.38
CA GLY A 94 0.46 -8.70 15.50
C GLY A 94 1.12 -9.97 16.07
N PRO A 95 1.10 -11.06 15.29
CA PRO A 95 1.86 -12.28 15.53
C PRO A 95 3.36 -12.00 15.72
N GLU A 96 4.02 -12.82 16.53
CA GLU A 96 5.46 -12.69 16.80
C GLU A 96 5.90 -11.32 17.35
N SER A 97 4.98 -10.59 18.02
CA SER A 97 5.23 -9.24 18.55
C SER A 97 5.56 -8.18 17.49
N SER A 98 5.14 -8.39 16.24
CA SER A 98 5.18 -7.31 15.23
C SER A 98 4.13 -6.26 15.58
N GLU A 99 4.48 -4.98 15.58
CA GLU A 99 3.50 -3.90 15.76
C GLU A 99 3.02 -3.40 14.39
N VAL A 100 1.70 -3.24 14.25
CA VAL A 100 1.06 -2.76 13.02
C VAL A 100 0.10 -1.63 13.37
N SER A 101 0.01 -0.61 12.52
CA SER A 101 -0.94 0.47 12.76
C SER A 101 -2.36 0.05 12.39
N GLN A 102 -3.33 0.53 13.15
CA GLN A 102 -4.71 0.67 12.73
C GLN A 102 -5.03 2.16 12.66
N ILE A 103 -5.82 2.57 11.66
CA ILE A 103 -6.24 3.96 11.52
C ILE A 103 -7.68 4.04 11.06
N ASP A 104 -8.45 4.89 11.72
CA ASP A 104 -9.88 5.12 11.55
C ASP A 104 -10.15 6.63 11.45
N PHE A 105 -10.92 7.07 10.45
CA PHE A 105 -11.13 8.49 10.17
C PHE A 105 -12.37 8.77 9.31
N HIS A 106 -12.87 10.00 9.40
CA HIS A 106 -13.87 10.53 8.47
C HIS A 106 -13.22 11.01 7.18
N ALA A 107 -13.77 10.65 6.03
CA ALA A 107 -13.26 11.11 4.73
C ALA A 107 -14.35 11.56 3.76
N ALA A 108 -14.11 12.71 3.12
CA ALA A 108 -15.01 13.32 2.15
C ALA A 108 -14.71 12.84 0.72
N LEU A 109 -15.10 11.61 0.40
CA LEU A 109 -14.88 10.98 -0.91
C LEU A 109 -16.11 10.16 -1.34
N PRO A 110 -16.28 9.86 -2.64
CA PRO A 110 -17.34 8.96 -3.08
C PRO A 110 -17.08 7.52 -2.65
N SER A 111 -18.15 6.80 -2.33
CA SER A 111 -18.09 5.41 -1.90
C SER A 111 -17.37 4.52 -2.91
N ARG A 112 -16.47 3.67 -2.40
CA ARG A 112 -15.76 2.66 -3.22
C ARG A 112 -16.46 1.31 -3.18
N PHE A 113 -17.01 0.92 -2.03
CA PHE A 113 -17.53 -0.44 -1.77
C PHE A 113 -19.05 -0.58 -1.65
N TYR A 114 -19.81 0.50 -1.84
CA TYR A 114 -21.28 0.46 -1.90
C TYR A 114 -21.83 0.74 -3.30
N ARG A 115 -21.00 0.62 -4.34
CA ARG A 115 -21.41 0.85 -5.75
C ARG A 115 -22.41 -0.18 -6.27
N ASP A 116 -22.63 -1.27 -5.54
CA ASP A 116 -23.69 -2.26 -5.78
C ASP A 116 -25.07 -1.77 -5.34
N ILE A 117 -25.15 -0.78 -4.45
CA ILE A 117 -26.41 -0.23 -3.97
C ILE A 117 -26.99 0.75 -5.00
N GLU A 118 -28.27 0.55 -5.34
CA GLU A 118 -28.98 1.37 -6.34
C GLU A 118 -29.00 2.86 -5.97
N SER A 119 -29.28 3.21 -4.72
CA SER A 119 -29.29 4.60 -4.24
C SER A 119 -27.95 5.31 -4.45
N VAL A 120 -26.83 4.64 -4.17
CA VAL A 120 -25.48 5.16 -4.38
C VAL A 120 -25.23 5.39 -5.88
N ARG A 121 -25.65 4.45 -6.73
CA ARG A 121 -25.53 4.57 -8.19
C ARG A 121 -26.38 5.70 -8.78
N GLU A 122 -27.52 5.98 -8.17
CA GLU A 122 -28.40 7.11 -8.53
C GLU A 122 -27.90 8.46 -7.99
N GLY A 123 -26.76 8.48 -7.29
CA GLY A 123 -26.11 9.69 -6.82
C GLY A 123 -26.52 10.11 -5.41
N MET A 124 -27.18 9.24 -4.64
CA MET A 124 -27.51 9.46 -3.22
C MET A 124 -26.39 9.04 -2.26
N ASP A 125 -25.15 9.13 -2.73
CA ASP A 125 -23.95 8.96 -1.92
C ASP A 125 -23.75 10.22 -1.04
N PRO A 126 -23.65 10.10 0.31
CA PRO A 126 -23.39 11.23 1.19
C PRO A 126 -22.01 11.84 0.94
N ARG A 127 -21.08 11.09 0.32
CA ARG A 127 -19.69 11.50 0.06
C ARG A 127 -18.92 11.90 1.32
N LEU A 128 -19.37 11.41 2.46
CA LEU A 128 -18.74 11.49 3.76
C LEU A 128 -18.93 10.12 4.39
N HIS A 129 -17.81 9.46 4.67
CA HIS A 129 -17.77 8.07 5.12
C HIS A 129 -16.79 7.93 6.27
N GLU A 130 -16.99 6.91 7.09
CA GLU A 130 -15.98 6.43 8.02
C GLU A 130 -15.12 5.39 7.32
N ILE A 131 -13.81 5.55 7.40
CA ILE A 131 -12.84 4.69 6.72
C ILE A 131 -11.88 4.15 7.76
N GLY A 132 -11.64 2.85 7.71
CA GLY A 132 -10.68 2.16 8.56
C GLY A 132 -9.66 1.38 7.73
N TYR A 133 -8.41 1.35 8.16
CA TYR A 133 -7.38 0.46 7.63
C TYR A 133 -6.71 -0.32 8.75
N ARG A 134 -6.52 -1.62 8.51
CA ARG A 134 -5.90 -2.54 9.47
C ARG A 134 -5.23 -3.70 8.77
N LEU A 135 -4.17 -4.20 9.40
CA LEU A 135 -3.48 -5.41 9.01
C LEU A 135 -3.75 -6.47 10.07
N GLU A 136 -4.48 -7.53 9.71
CA GLU A 136 -4.92 -8.56 10.66
C GLU A 136 -4.48 -9.95 10.20
N LEU A 137 -4.10 -10.81 11.16
CA LEU A 137 -3.81 -12.21 10.85
C LEU A 137 -5.11 -13.03 10.82
N ASP A 138 -5.38 -13.67 9.68
CA ASP A 138 -6.39 -14.73 9.61
C ASP A 138 -5.83 -16.00 10.23
N THR A 139 -6.19 -16.24 11.49
CA THR A 139 -5.75 -17.42 12.27
C THR A 139 -6.18 -18.76 11.67
N THR A 140 -7.18 -18.79 10.78
CA THR A 140 -7.62 -20.04 10.14
C THR A 140 -6.70 -20.42 8.99
N ARG A 141 -6.19 -19.41 8.26
CA ARG A 141 -5.35 -19.62 7.07
C ARG A 141 -3.88 -19.34 7.30
N ASP A 142 -3.54 -18.73 8.43
CA ASP A 142 -2.19 -18.23 8.78
C ASP A 142 -1.66 -17.24 7.73
N VAL A 143 -2.53 -16.31 7.33
CA VAL A 143 -2.25 -15.33 6.27
C VAL A 143 -2.65 -13.93 6.76
N TRP A 144 -1.75 -12.98 6.57
CA TRP A 144 -2.03 -11.56 6.81
C TRP A 144 -3.07 -11.03 5.83
N GLN A 145 -3.98 -10.19 6.31
CA GLN A 145 -4.98 -9.53 5.49
C GLN A 145 -4.90 -8.03 5.75
N PHE A 146 -4.49 -7.29 4.72
CA PHE A 146 -4.67 -5.85 4.71
C PHE A 146 -6.09 -5.54 4.29
N LYS A 147 -6.85 -4.93 5.20
CA LYS A 147 -8.27 -4.66 5.04
C LYS A 147 -8.54 -3.16 5.02
N ARG A 148 -9.62 -2.80 4.32
CA ARG A 148 -10.22 -1.47 4.38
C ARG A 148 -11.68 -1.59 4.80
N ARG A 149 -12.09 -0.88 5.85
CA ARG A 149 -13.48 -0.65 6.25
C ARG A 149 -14.00 0.60 5.57
N GLU A 150 -15.27 0.58 5.16
CA GLU A 150 -16.02 1.76 4.78
C GLU A 150 -17.42 1.69 5.42
N ASP A 151 -17.77 2.65 6.26
CA ASP A 151 -19.15 2.87 6.69
C ASP A 151 -19.77 4.06 5.94
N PHE A 152 -21.00 3.84 5.51
CA PHE A 152 -21.83 4.81 4.86
C PHE A 152 -22.50 5.78 5.83
N TYR A 153 -22.70 5.35 7.08
CA TYR A 153 -23.34 6.13 8.13
C TYR A 153 -22.29 6.66 9.10
N ILE A 154 -22.47 7.91 9.54
CA ILE A 154 -21.65 8.51 10.58
C ILE A 154 -22.34 8.24 11.91
N ASP A 155 -21.65 7.63 12.85
CA ASP A 155 -22.14 7.35 14.19
C ASP A 155 -21.13 7.72 15.29
N GLU A 156 -21.40 7.34 16.54
CA GLU A 156 -20.59 7.75 17.70
C GLU A 156 -19.27 6.98 17.80
N ASP A 157 -19.15 5.79 17.18
CA ASP A 157 -17.95 4.95 17.24
C ASP A 157 -17.31 4.82 15.86
N LEU A 158 -16.28 5.62 15.65
CA LEU A 158 -15.57 5.73 14.37
C LEU A 158 -14.91 4.40 13.93
N ARG A 159 -14.79 3.41 14.81
CA ARG A 159 -14.05 2.16 14.58
C ARG A 159 -14.95 0.99 14.21
N GLU A 160 -16.26 1.08 14.40
CA GLU A 160 -17.19 -0.02 14.15
C GLU A 160 -17.98 0.14 12.83
N GLY A 161 -18.91 -0.77 12.59
CA GLY A 161 -19.84 -0.68 11.46
C GLY A 161 -19.29 -1.03 10.08
N GLY A 162 -20.04 -0.61 9.07
CA GLY A 162 -19.64 -0.62 7.67
C GLY A 162 -19.41 -1.99 7.02
N ARG A 163 -18.67 -1.95 5.89
CA ARG A 163 -18.24 -3.11 5.10
C ARG A 163 -16.73 -3.17 5.09
N GLU A 164 -16.19 -4.34 5.40
CA GLU A 164 -14.76 -4.62 5.26
C GLU A 164 -14.46 -5.32 3.93
N GLN A 165 -13.38 -4.89 3.28
CA GLN A 165 -12.85 -5.53 2.09
C GLN A 165 -11.37 -5.89 2.31
N ILE A 166 -11.04 -7.15 2.05
CA ILE A 166 -9.63 -7.59 1.96
C ILE A 166 -9.05 -6.99 0.68
N LEU A 167 -8.01 -6.18 0.81
CA LEU A 167 -7.32 -5.52 -0.30
C LEU A 167 -6.13 -6.33 -0.79
N SER A 168 -5.37 -6.93 0.13
CA SER A 168 -4.21 -7.76 -0.20
C SER A 168 -3.91 -8.74 0.94
N GLU A 169 -3.40 -9.90 0.56
CA GLU A 169 -2.87 -10.92 1.48
C GLU A 169 -1.33 -10.93 1.51
N SER A 170 -0.71 -10.04 0.73
CA SER A 170 0.75 -9.97 0.54
C SER A 170 1.41 -8.92 1.44
N VAL A 171 0.62 -8.03 2.05
CA VAL A 171 1.11 -6.98 2.96
C VAL A 171 1.57 -7.64 4.26
N ILE A 172 2.76 -7.27 4.70
CA ILE A 172 3.39 -7.79 5.93
C ILE A 172 3.68 -6.70 6.95
N GLU A 173 3.61 -5.43 6.55
CA GLU A 173 3.85 -4.27 7.40
C GLU A 173 2.98 -3.12 6.90
N PHE A 174 2.32 -2.45 7.82
CA PHE A 174 1.56 -1.24 7.59
C PHE A 174 1.72 -0.35 8.82
N SER A 175 2.29 0.84 8.61
CA SER A 175 2.55 1.78 9.68
C SER A 175 2.13 3.18 9.28
N VAL A 176 1.47 3.88 10.20
CA VAL A 176 1.14 5.29 10.09
C VAL A 176 1.81 6.01 11.24
N SER A 177 2.51 7.10 10.94
CA SER A 177 3.10 7.96 11.96
C SER A 177 2.86 9.44 11.68
N PHE A 178 2.93 10.24 12.73
CA PHE A 178 2.51 11.63 12.74
C PHE A 178 3.70 12.57 12.95
N ARG A 179 3.67 13.73 12.30
CA ARG A 179 4.74 14.72 12.44
C ARG A 179 4.74 15.33 13.84
N ILE A 180 5.87 15.21 14.52
CA ILE A 180 6.18 15.92 15.75
C ILE A 180 7.24 16.98 15.46
N GLU A 181 7.07 18.18 16.01
CA GLU A 181 8.10 19.21 16.03
C GLU A 181 8.69 19.32 17.44
N THR A 182 9.98 19.02 17.59
CA THR A 182 10.67 19.15 18.87
C THR A 182 11.69 20.28 18.85
N LYS A 183 11.77 21.05 19.93
CA LYS A 183 12.80 22.08 20.08
C LYS A 183 14.10 21.45 20.58
N THR A 184 15.12 21.48 19.75
CA THR A 184 16.48 21.06 20.12
C THR A 184 17.07 21.97 21.20
N ALA A 185 18.08 21.46 21.93
CA ALA A 185 18.83 22.24 22.93
C ALA A 185 19.52 23.50 22.34
N ALA A 186 19.74 23.52 21.02
CA ALA A 186 20.30 24.65 20.29
C ALA A 186 19.23 25.65 19.78
N GLY A 187 17.94 25.41 20.06
CA GLY A 187 16.83 26.30 19.72
C GLY A 187 16.25 26.11 18.31
N PHE A 188 16.73 25.12 17.54
CA PHE A 188 16.14 24.75 16.25
C PHE A 188 14.96 23.79 16.45
N LEU A 189 13.99 23.85 15.53
CA LEU A 189 12.93 22.85 15.44
C LEU A 189 13.44 21.67 14.60
N GLU A 190 13.32 20.47 15.15
CA GLU A 190 13.60 19.20 14.47
C GLU A 190 12.28 18.45 14.28
N GLU A 191 12.04 18.03 13.04
CA GLU A 191 10.86 17.28 12.65
C GLU A 191 11.15 15.78 12.74
N SER A 192 10.27 15.03 13.40
CA SER A 192 10.32 13.56 13.44
C SER A 192 8.94 12.95 13.20
N PHE A 193 8.91 11.68 12.82
CA PHE A 193 7.72 10.87 12.58
C PHE A 193 7.76 9.62 13.47
N GLU A 194 7.95 9.85 14.76
CA GLU A 194 8.11 8.81 15.78
C GLU A 194 6.84 8.58 16.61
N ASP A 195 5.78 9.36 16.36
CA ASP A 195 4.48 9.15 16.99
C ASP A 195 3.62 8.26 16.10
N TYR A 196 3.27 7.08 16.60
CA TYR A 196 2.45 6.10 15.88
C TYR A 196 1.01 6.05 16.38
N GLU A 197 0.72 6.81 17.45
CA GLU A 197 -0.60 6.90 18.03
C GLU A 197 -1.12 8.32 17.78
N TRP A 198 -2.40 8.43 17.47
CA TRP A 198 -3.07 9.72 17.42
C TRP A 198 -4.51 9.52 17.82
N ASN A 199 -4.96 10.27 18.82
CA ASN A 199 -6.36 10.35 19.15
C ASN A 199 -6.74 11.82 19.17
N THR A 200 -7.64 12.21 18.28
CA THR A 200 -8.17 13.57 18.25
C THR A 200 -9.01 13.80 19.52
N ASP A 201 -8.41 14.31 20.59
CA ASP A 201 -9.13 14.66 21.83
C ASP A 201 -10.07 15.84 21.57
N GLU A 202 -11.37 15.55 21.51
CA GLU A 202 -12.42 16.47 21.08
C GLU A 202 -12.57 17.67 22.03
N ARG A 203 -12.21 17.51 23.30
CA ARG A 203 -12.34 18.56 24.33
C ARG A 203 -11.17 19.53 24.29
N GLU A 204 -9.97 19.04 24.03
CA GLU A 204 -8.77 19.87 24.00
C GLU A 204 -8.60 20.66 22.69
N CYS A 205 -9.26 20.21 21.62
CA CYS A 205 -9.21 20.81 20.29
C CYS A 205 -9.68 22.28 20.24
N PHE A 206 -10.73 22.63 20.98
CA PHE A 206 -11.36 23.95 20.90
C PHE A 206 -10.91 24.92 21.99
N GLU A 207 -10.34 24.42 23.08
CA GLU A 207 -9.94 25.26 24.22
C GLU A 207 -8.72 26.13 23.91
N ASN A 208 -7.87 25.72 22.96
CA ASN A 208 -6.63 26.44 22.65
C ASN A 208 -6.34 26.43 21.15
N ILE A 209 -6.12 27.61 20.55
CA ILE A 209 -5.75 27.79 19.13
C ILE A 209 -4.44 27.04 18.78
N SER A 210 -3.62 26.68 19.78
CA SER A 210 -2.42 25.86 19.59
C SER A 210 -2.67 24.36 19.52
N ASN A 211 -3.82 23.87 20.00
CA ASN A 211 -4.19 22.46 19.93
C ASN A 211 -4.80 22.18 18.55
N ARG A 212 -4.31 21.13 17.91
CA ARG A 212 -4.68 20.80 16.53
C ARG A 212 -5.57 19.57 16.54
N CYS A 213 -6.77 19.68 15.96
CA CYS A 213 -7.69 18.55 15.85
C CYS A 213 -7.22 17.46 14.90
N LEU A 214 -6.30 17.80 13.99
CA LEU A 214 -5.69 16.88 13.04
C LEU A 214 -4.18 17.09 13.03
N PRO A 215 -3.39 16.03 12.76
CA PRO A 215 -1.96 16.15 12.61
C PRO A 215 -1.64 16.95 11.34
N ASP A 216 -0.55 17.70 11.33
CA ASP A 216 -0.18 18.49 10.13
C ASP A 216 0.29 17.61 8.98
N ALA A 217 0.90 16.47 9.31
CA ALA A 217 1.44 15.55 8.33
C ALA A 217 1.43 14.14 8.87
N ILE A 218 1.22 13.22 7.94
CA ILE A 218 1.17 11.78 8.19
C ILE A 218 2.19 11.13 7.27
N GLN A 219 3.04 10.29 7.84
CA GLN A 219 3.88 9.37 7.09
C GLN A 219 3.20 8.00 7.05
N LEU A 220 2.95 7.52 5.84
CA LEU A 220 2.47 6.17 5.58
C LEU A 220 3.63 5.32 5.09
N SER A 221 3.83 4.15 5.68
CA SER A 221 4.75 3.13 5.16
C SER A 221 4.06 1.78 5.04
N MET A 222 4.40 1.04 3.99
CA MET A 222 3.84 -0.28 3.72
C MET A 222 4.88 -1.19 3.08
N SER A 223 4.93 -2.45 3.55
CA SER A 223 5.80 -3.48 2.99
C SER A 223 4.96 -4.67 2.49
N LEU A 224 5.33 -5.19 1.32
CA LEU A 224 4.63 -6.27 0.64
C LEU A 224 5.61 -7.38 0.28
N LYS A 225 5.26 -8.63 0.60
CA LYS A 225 6.06 -9.83 0.32
C LYS A 225 5.44 -10.62 -0.83
N GLY A 226 6.20 -10.77 -1.92
CA GLY A 226 5.78 -11.50 -3.10
C GLY A 226 6.00 -13.02 -2.96
N GLU A 227 5.46 -13.79 -3.89
CA GLU A 227 5.59 -15.27 -3.93
C GLU A 227 7.05 -15.76 -3.95
N SER A 228 7.96 -14.97 -4.51
CA SER A 228 9.40 -15.25 -4.55
C SER A 228 10.11 -15.04 -3.21
N GLY A 229 9.40 -14.49 -2.21
CA GLY A 229 9.96 -14.06 -0.92
C GLY A 229 10.63 -12.68 -0.96
N GLU A 230 10.67 -12.01 -2.11
CA GLU A 230 11.14 -10.62 -2.24
C GLU A 230 10.20 -9.67 -1.49
N ILE A 231 10.76 -8.73 -0.74
CA ILE A 231 10.01 -7.70 -0.03
C ILE A 231 10.22 -6.38 -0.76
N VAL A 232 9.13 -5.71 -1.11
CA VAL A 232 9.13 -4.33 -1.61
C VAL A 232 8.47 -3.44 -0.55
N ASN A 233 9.03 -2.26 -0.33
CA ASN A 233 8.49 -1.28 0.60
C ASN A 233 8.39 0.09 -0.08
N ASP A 234 7.49 0.91 0.43
CA ASP A 234 7.33 2.31 0.05
C ASP A 234 6.93 3.12 1.28
N SER A 235 7.35 4.38 1.32
CA SER A 235 7.05 5.31 2.40
C SER A 235 6.82 6.70 1.83
N GLN A 236 5.69 7.30 2.18
CA GLN A 236 5.27 8.60 1.65
C GLN A 236 4.70 9.47 2.76
N VAL A 237 5.05 10.76 2.71
CA VAL A 237 4.53 11.77 3.63
C VAL A 237 3.45 12.58 2.92
N ILE A 238 2.31 12.74 3.58
CA ILE A 238 1.25 13.67 3.19
C ILE A 238 1.19 14.80 4.20
N ASN A 239 1.01 16.03 3.72
CA ASN A 239 0.68 17.15 4.57
C ASN A 239 -0.84 17.29 4.59
N LEU A 240 -1.45 17.11 5.76
CA LEU A 240 -2.84 17.46 5.99
C LEU A 240 -2.87 18.99 6.17
N CYS A 241 -3.38 19.68 5.16
CA CYS A 241 -3.43 21.14 5.16
C CYS A 241 -4.44 21.62 6.22
N VAL A 242 -3.99 21.81 7.47
CA VAL A 242 -4.77 22.48 8.53
C VAL A 242 -5.03 23.91 8.05
N ARG A 243 -6.28 24.35 8.15
CA ARG A 243 -6.75 25.61 7.55
C ARG A 243 -5.92 26.84 7.98
N PRO A 244 -5.92 27.90 7.14
CA PRO A 244 -6.79 28.04 5.97
C PRO A 244 -6.00 27.87 4.67
N CYS A 245 -5.92 26.66 4.14
CA CYS A 245 -5.35 26.45 2.81
C CYS A 245 -6.26 26.94 1.65
N LYS A 246 -7.54 27.31 1.88
CA LYS A 246 -8.40 28.02 0.90
C LYS A 246 -9.49 28.88 1.56
N PRO A 247 -9.21 30.14 1.92
CA PRO A 247 -10.22 31.06 2.43
C PRO A 247 -11.29 31.47 1.39
N GLU A 248 -11.11 31.10 0.12
CA GLU A 248 -12.00 31.44 -1.00
C GLU A 248 -13.27 30.59 -1.06
N LEU A 249 -13.34 29.46 -0.33
CA LEU A 249 -14.51 28.58 -0.27
C LEU A 249 -15.53 28.97 0.81
N PHE A 250 -15.23 30.01 1.59
CA PHE A 250 -16.08 30.52 2.67
C PHE A 250 -16.44 32.01 2.47
N LYS A 251 -16.40 32.48 1.22
CA LYS A 251 -16.94 33.78 0.80
C LYS A 251 -18.08 33.61 -0.19
#